data_AF-A0A7C6YRZ3-F1
#
_entry.id   AF-A0A7C6YRZ3-F1
#
_cell.length_a   1.000
_cell.length_b   1.000
_cell.length_c   1.000
_cell.angle_alpha   90.00
_cell.angle_beta   90.00
_cell.angle_gamma   90.00
#
_symmetry.space_group_name_H-M   'P 1'
#
loop_
_entity.id
_entity.type
_entity.pdbx_description
1 polymer ?
#
loop_
_entity_poly.entity_id
_entity_poly.type
_entity_poly.pdbx_seq_one_letter_code
_entity_poly.pdbx_strand_id
1 'polypeptide(L)'
;MFLIKYTATTIAAFLTLALFDDNPRWLVALFCLLPALISTKWKESWGAGAPAALIKGGSAAFLAFVAGVILPNFRTTFGTLVGFTILVAAAEYFLLPLFEKR
;
A
#
# COMPACT_ATOMS: atom_id res chain seq x y z
N MET A 1 -10.88 1.87 11.10
CA MET A 1 -9.61 2.38 10.53
C MET A 1 -8.92 1.41 9.56
N PHE A 2 -8.79 0.12 9.91
CA PHE A 2 -8.21 -0.89 9.01
C PHE A 2 -8.89 -0.96 7.65
N LEU A 3 -10.23 -1.00 7.62
CA LEU A 3 -10.98 -1.07 6.36
C LEU A 3 -10.63 0.07 5.39
N ILE A 4 -10.54 1.31 5.89
CA ILE A 4 -10.22 2.49 5.07
C ILE A 4 -8.79 2.39 4.51
N LYS A 5 -7.83 2.00 5.35
CA LYS A 5 -6.45 1.77 4.91
C LYS A 5 -6.37 0.66 3.88
N TYR A 6 -7.06 -0.44 4.12
CA TYR A 6 -7.13 -1.56 3.20
C TYR A 6 -7.72 -1.14 1.86
N THR A 7 -8.85 -0.43 1.84
CA THR A 7 -9.47 0.08 0.62
C THR A 7 -8.54 1.02 -0.13
N ALA A 8 -7.91 1.97 0.57
CA ALA A 8 -6.97 2.91 -0.04
C ALA A 8 -5.74 2.21 -0.65
N THR A 9 -5.11 1.30 0.09
CA THR A 9 -3.98 0.51 -0.39
C THR A 9 -4.37 -0.41 -1.54
N THR A 10 -5.58 -0.98 -1.51
CA THR A 10 -6.10 -1.84 -2.59
C THR A 10 -6.33 -1.05 -3.86
N ILE A 11 -6.90 0.16 -3.77
CA ILE A 11 -7.07 1.05 -4.94
C ILE A 11 -5.70 1.41 -5.52
N ALA A 12 -4.76 1.83 -4.68
CA ALA A 12 -3.39 2.12 -5.12
C ALA A 12 -2.74 0.91 -5.79
N ALA A 13 -2.89 -0.28 -5.22
CA ALA A 13 -2.35 -1.51 -5.76
C ALA A 13 -3.03 -1.95 -7.05
N PHE A 14 -4.34 -1.71 -7.21
CA PHE A 14 -5.02 -1.96 -8.49
C PHE A 14 -4.52 -1.03 -9.58
N LEU A 15 -4.32 0.25 -9.26
CA LEU A 15 -3.79 1.23 -10.20
C LEU A 15 -2.33 0.98 -10.59
N THR A 16 -1.54 0.33 -9.74
CA THR A 16 -0.13 0.01 -10.03
C THR A 16 0.07 -1.46 -10.40
N LEU A 17 -0.06 -2.35 -9.43
CA LEU A 17 0.27 -3.78 -9.52
C LEU A 17 -0.71 -4.55 -10.42
N ALA A 18 -2.02 -4.28 -10.36
CA ALA A 18 -2.96 -4.99 -11.22
C ALA A 18 -3.00 -4.42 -12.66
N LEU A 19 -2.88 -3.10 -12.82
CA LEU A 19 -3.01 -2.44 -14.12
C LEU A 19 -1.73 -2.48 -14.96
N PHE A 20 -0.55 -2.29 -14.35
CA PHE A 20 0.70 -2.20 -15.10
C PHE A 20 1.53 -3.49 -15.09
N ASP A 21 1.43 -4.29 -14.02
CA ASP A 21 2.16 -5.56 -13.92
C ASP A 21 1.27 -6.80 -14.21
N ASP A 22 0.02 -6.58 -14.68
CA ASP A 22 -0.96 -7.62 -15.02
C ASP A 22 -1.18 -8.69 -13.94
N ASN A 23 -1.06 -8.29 -12.66
CA ASN A 23 -1.26 -9.21 -11.56
C ASN A 23 -2.73 -9.64 -11.42
N PRO A 24 -3.01 -10.91 -11.04
CA PRO A 24 -4.36 -11.35 -10.73
C PRO A 24 -4.98 -10.48 -9.63
N ARG A 25 -6.12 -9.84 -9.92
CA ARG A 25 -6.78 -8.87 -9.00
C ARG A 25 -7.07 -9.45 -7.62
N TRP A 26 -7.39 -10.74 -7.55
CA TRP A 26 -7.64 -11.44 -6.28
C TRP A 26 -6.37 -11.59 -5.43
N LEU A 27 -5.20 -11.82 -6.05
CA LEU A 27 -3.92 -11.84 -5.36
C LEU A 27 -3.53 -10.45 -4.86
N VAL A 28 -3.78 -9.43 -5.66
CA VAL A 28 -3.49 -8.04 -5.26
C VAL A 28 -4.35 -7.64 -4.06
N ALA A 29 -5.65 -7.97 -4.06
CA ALA A 29 -6.53 -7.73 -2.92
C ALA A 29 -6.06 -8.49 -1.66
N LEU A 30 -5.71 -9.78 -1.80
CA LEU A 30 -5.20 -10.57 -0.68
C LEU A 30 -3.88 -10.00 -0.13
N PHE A 31 -2.97 -9.61 -1.03
CA PHE A 31 -1.71 -8.97 -0.68
C PHE A 31 -1.94 -7.72 0.17
N CYS A 32 -2.89 -6.86 -0.22
CA CYS A 32 -3.15 -5.59 0.46
C CYS A 32 -3.57 -5.72 1.93
N LEU A 33 -4.01 -6.90 2.38
CA LEU A 33 -4.34 -7.15 3.79
C LEU A 33 -3.12 -6.92 4.70
N LEU A 34 -1.95 -7.41 4.30
CA LEU A 34 -0.73 -7.32 5.09
C LEU A 34 -0.22 -5.87 5.29
N PRO A 35 0.05 -5.08 4.25
CA PRO A 35 0.49 -3.69 4.40
C PRO A 35 -0.58 -2.82 5.09
N ALA A 36 -1.87 -3.10 4.89
CA ALA A 36 -2.93 -2.40 5.61
C ALA A 36 -2.91 -2.72 7.13
N LEU A 37 -2.69 -3.99 7.51
CA LEU A 37 -2.58 -4.41 8.91
C LEU A 37 -1.36 -3.77 9.56
N ILE A 38 -0.21 -3.83 8.90
CA ILE A 38 1.04 -3.22 9.35
C ILE A 38 0.84 -1.71 9.53
N SER A 39 0.29 -1.02 8.51
CA SER A 39 0.04 0.42 8.58
C SER A 39 -0.95 0.82 9.67
N THR A 40 -1.93 -0.04 10.03
CA THR A 40 -2.79 0.23 11.19
C THR A 40 -2.03 0.16 12.51
N LYS A 41 -1.20 -0.86 12.71
CA LYS A 41 -0.44 -1.04 13.95
C LYS A 41 0.66 0.03 14.10
N TRP A 42 1.27 0.44 13.00
CA TRP A 42 2.40 1.38 13.02
C TRP A 42 2.02 2.80 13.43
N LYS A 43 0.74 3.17 13.33
CA LYS A 43 0.26 4.51 13.64
C LYS A 43 0.53 4.91 15.09
N GLU A 44 0.51 3.95 16.01
CA GLU A 44 0.80 4.17 17.42
C GLU A 44 2.25 4.56 17.69
N SER A 45 3.18 4.23 16.78
CA SER A 45 4.62 4.34 17.03
C SER A 45 5.33 5.46 16.27
N TRP A 46 4.76 6.00 15.17
CA TRP A 46 5.50 6.91 14.25
C TRP A 46 4.83 8.27 13.96
N GLY A 47 3.78 8.64 14.71
CA GLY A 47 3.15 9.95 14.57
C GLY A 47 2.47 10.19 13.20
N ALA A 48 2.09 11.44 12.94
CA ALA A 48 1.41 11.87 11.72
C ALA A 48 2.30 12.83 10.91
N GLY A 49 2.33 12.70 9.58
CA GLY A 49 3.07 13.60 8.70
C GLY A 49 3.56 12.96 7.39
N ALA A 50 4.08 13.79 6.49
CA ALA A 50 4.58 13.37 5.18
C ALA A 50 5.73 12.34 5.25
N PRO A 51 6.73 12.45 6.16
CA PRO A 51 7.79 11.43 6.26
C PRO A 51 7.25 10.06 6.69
N ALA A 52 6.31 10.05 7.65
CA ALA A 52 5.68 8.82 8.13
C ALA A 52 4.83 8.16 7.03
N ALA A 53 4.13 8.94 6.21
CA ALA A 53 3.36 8.44 5.07
C ALA A 53 4.26 7.81 4.00
N LEU A 54 5.40 8.43 3.70
CA LEU A 54 6.40 7.89 2.77
C LEU A 54 7.00 6.57 3.25
N ILE A 55 7.34 6.46 4.54
CA ILE A 55 7.86 5.21 5.12
C ILE A 55 6.81 4.08 5.05
N LYS A 56 5.54 4.39 5.30
CA LYS A 56 4.43 3.43 5.15
C LYS A 56 4.22 3.00 3.70
N GLY A 57 4.31 3.94 2.75
CA GLY A 57 4.26 3.62 1.32
C GLY A 57 5.44 2.75 0.89
N GLY A 58 6.66 3.10 1.33
CA GLY A 58 7.88 2.38 0.99
C GLY A 58 7.92 0.99 1.59
N SER A 59 7.45 0.80 2.82
CA SER A 59 7.31 -0.53 3.42
C SER A 59 6.25 -1.38 2.71
N ALA A 60 5.13 -0.78 2.28
CA ALA A 60 4.14 -1.49 1.45
C ALA A 60 4.74 -1.92 0.10
N ALA A 61 5.53 -1.06 -0.56
CA ALA A 61 6.23 -1.42 -1.78
C ALA A 61 7.31 -2.48 -1.55
N PHE A 62 8.05 -2.42 -0.44
CA PHE A 62 9.00 -3.46 -0.07
C PHE A 62 8.31 -4.82 0.10
N LEU A 63 7.15 -4.86 0.75
CA LEU A 63 6.34 -6.07 0.85
C LEU A 63 5.87 -6.56 -0.52
N ALA A 64 5.50 -5.65 -1.43
CA ALA A 64 5.12 -6.01 -2.80
C ALA A 64 6.30 -6.63 -3.55
N PHE A 65 7.49 -6.03 -3.43
CA PHE A 65 8.72 -6.57 -4.01
C PHE A 65 9.02 -7.98 -3.49
N VAL A 66 8.97 -8.19 -2.16
CA VAL A 66 9.16 -9.51 -1.55
C VAL A 66 8.10 -10.50 -2.04
N ALA A 67 6.83 -10.07 -2.13
CA ALA A 67 5.77 -10.90 -2.70
C ALA A 67 6.06 -11.28 -4.15
N GLY A 68 6.61 -10.36 -4.95
CA GLY A 68 6.99 -10.63 -6.34
C GLY A 68 8.16 -11.60 -6.51
N VAL A 69 9.04 -11.67 -5.51
CA VAL A 69 10.14 -12.64 -5.48
C VAL A 69 9.66 -14.03 -5.03
N ILE A 70 8.74 -14.10 -4.08
CA ILE A 70 8.29 -15.36 -3.48
C ILE A 70 7.15 -16.00 -4.27
N LEU A 71 6.21 -15.21 -4.81
CA LEU A 71 5.05 -15.72 -5.52
C LEU A 71 5.34 -15.79 -7.02
N PRO A 72 5.27 -16.99 -7.64
CA PRO A 72 5.59 -17.16 -9.06
C PRO A 72 4.64 -16.42 -10.02
N ASN A 73 3.44 -16.04 -9.56
CA ASN A 73 2.43 -15.32 -10.33
C ASN A 73 2.26 -13.85 -9.91
N PHE A 74 3.16 -13.32 -9.09
CA PHE A 74 3.13 -11.93 -8.67
C PHE A 74 4.32 -11.19 -9.30
N ARG A 75 4.04 -10.27 -10.22
CA ARG A 75 5.06 -9.49 -10.91
C ARG A 75 5.14 -8.12 -10.27
N THR A 76 6.36 -7.64 -10.10
CA THR A 76 6.62 -6.27 -9.65
C THR A 76 7.71 -5.65 -10.48
N THR A 77 7.46 -4.47 -11.05
CA THR A 77 8.49 -3.67 -11.73
C THR A 77 8.90 -2.49 -10.85
N PHE A 78 10.11 -1.95 -11.08
CA PHE A 78 10.58 -0.81 -10.30
C PHE A 78 9.63 0.40 -10.41
N GLY A 79 9.09 0.64 -11.60
CA GLY A 79 8.13 1.72 -11.84
C GLY A 79 6.83 1.58 -11.03
N THR A 80 6.26 0.37 -10.97
CA THR A 80 5.05 0.12 -10.19
C THR A 80 5.30 0.21 -8.69
N LEU A 81 6.46 -0.20 -8.20
CA LEU A 81 6.84 -0.06 -6.78
C LEU A 81 6.97 1.41 -6.37
N VAL A 82 7.60 2.25 -7.20
CA VAL A 82 7.70 3.69 -6.96
C VAL A 82 6.32 4.34 -7.02
N GLY A 83 5.54 4.06 -8.06
CA GLY A 83 4.16 4.57 -8.19
C GLY A 83 3.27 4.14 -7.03
N PHE A 84 3.40 2.88 -6.59
CA PHE A 84 2.65 2.34 -5.45
C PHE A 84 3.04 3.03 -4.15
N THR A 85 4.33 3.25 -3.91
CA THR A 85 4.82 4.00 -2.76
C THR A 85 4.19 5.39 -2.69
N ILE A 86 4.20 6.12 -3.82
CA ILE A 86 3.67 7.49 -3.90
C ILE A 86 2.16 7.49 -3.67
N LEU A 87 1.41 6.60 -4.32
CA LEU A 87 -0.05 6.53 -4.17
C LEU A 87 -0.48 6.15 -2.76
N VAL A 88 0.19 5.17 -2.13
CA VAL A 88 -0.08 4.80 -0.74
C VAL A 88 0.28 5.93 0.22
N ALA A 89 1.43 6.59 0.02
CA ALA A 89 1.82 7.75 0.82
C ALA A 89 0.82 8.92 0.67
N ALA A 90 0.38 9.21 -0.55
CA ALA A 90 -0.63 10.23 -0.80
C ALA A 90 -1.97 9.87 -0.14
N ALA A 91 -2.39 8.61 -0.22
CA ALA A 91 -3.60 8.16 0.46
C ALA A 91 -3.49 8.26 1.99
N GLU A 92 -2.33 7.90 2.56
CA GLU A 92 -2.10 8.04 4.00
C GLU A 92 -2.02 9.49 4.46
N TYR A 93 -1.51 10.40 3.63
CA TYR A 93 -1.35 11.80 3.96
C TYR A 93 -2.63 12.62 3.76
N PHE A 94 -3.37 12.40 2.67
CA PHE A 94 -4.56 13.20 2.33
C PHE A 94 -5.87 12.55 2.77
N LEU A 95 -6.07 11.26 2.47
CA LEU A 95 -7.37 10.60 2.70
C LEU A 95 -7.56 10.21 4.16
N LEU A 96 -6.55 9.63 4.82
CA LEU A 96 -6.73 9.13 6.18
C LEU A 96 -7.04 10.21 7.23
N PRO A 97 -6.38 11.38 7.23
CA PRO A 97 -6.75 12.44 8.19
C PRO A 97 -8.15 13.00 7.97
N LEU A 98 -8.67 12.94 6.73
CA LEU A 98 -10.04 13.38 6.41
C LEU A 98 -11.09 12.46 7.04
N PHE A 99 -10.83 11.15 7.07
CA PHE A 99 -11.72 10.15 7.66
C PHE A 99 -11.52 9.93 9.17
N GLU A 100 -10.42 10.41 9.73
CA GLU A 100 -10.13 10.29 11.16
C GLU A 100 -10.62 11.49 11.99
N LYS A 101 -10.82 12.65 11.36
CA LYS A 101 -11.38 13.84 12.02
C LYS A 101 -12.91 13.79 12.21
N ARG A 102 -13.58 12.71 11.83
CA ARG A 102 -15.01 12.45 12.07
C ARG A 102 -15.16 11.27 13.01
#